data_AF-A0A0V8DXY6-F1
#
_entry.id   AF-A0A0V8DXY6-F1
#
_cell.length_a   1.000
_cell.length_b   1.000
_cell.length_c   1.000
_cell.angle_alpha   90.00
_cell.angle_beta   90.00
_cell.angle_gamma   90.00
#
_symmetry.space_group_name_H-M   'P 1'
#
loop_
_entity.id
_entity.type
_entity.pdbx_description
1 polymer ?
#
loop_
_entity_poly.entity_id
_entity_poly.type
_entity_poly.pdbx_seq_one_letter_code
_entity_poly.pdbx_strand_id
1 'polypeptide(L)' 'MNGEEFLLDVLENMESEDSVEGLKAKYALEEYRKEFTT' A
#
# COMPACT_ATOMS: atom_id res chain seq x y z
N MET A 1 -11.09 12.06 -1.05
CA MET A 1 -10.26 11.41 -2.06
C MET A 1 -9.33 12.41 -2.68
N ASN A 2 -8.26 12.72 -1.96
CA ASN A 2 -7.03 13.22 -2.58
C ASN A 2 -6.36 12.05 -3.35
N GLY A 3 -5.35 12.34 -4.17
CA GLY A 3 -4.66 11.29 -4.95
C GLY A 3 -3.92 10.27 -4.10
N GLU A 4 -3.55 10.63 -2.87
CA GLU A 4 -2.85 9.77 -1.92
C GLU A 4 -3.77 8.71 -1.32
N GLU A 5 -4.96 9.09 -0.85
CA GLU A 5 -6.00 8.19 -0.37
C GLU A 5 -6.39 7.16 -1.42
N PHE A 6 -6.49 7.58 -2.69
CA PHE A 6 -6.77 6.64 -3.79
C PHE A 6 -5.64 5.64 -4.01
N LEU A 7 -4.38 6.09 -3.95
CA LEU A 7 -3.24 5.20 -4.12
C LEU A 7 -3.12 4.20 -2.97
N LEU A 8 -3.37 4.63 -1.73
CA LEU A 8 -3.36 3.76 -0.56
C LEU A 8 -4.45 2.68 -0.68
N ASP A 9 -5.68 3.06 -1.05
CA ASP A 9 -6.77 2.11 -1.25
C ASP A 9 -6.44 1.07 -2.34
N VAL A 10 -5.83 1.50 -3.45
CA VAL A 10 -5.35 0.57 -4.49
C VAL A 10 -4.31 -0.41 -3.94
N LEU A 11 -3.31 0.09 -3.22
CA LEU A 11 -2.24 -0.74 -2.66
C LEU A 11 -2.77 -1.72 -1.60
N GLU A 12 -3.71 -1.28 -0.75
CA GLU A 12 -4.31 -2.12 0.30
C GLU A 12 -5.19 -3.23 -0.29
N ASN A 13 -5.84 -2.98 -1.42
CA ASN A 13 -6.55 -4.03 -2.14
C ASN A 13 -5.57 -5.07 -2.73
N MET A 14 -4.44 -4.60 -3.28
CA MET A 14 -3.43 -5.45 -3.91
C MET A 14 -2.57 -6.24 -2.92
N GLU A 15 -2.31 -5.75 -1.70
CA GLU A 15 -1.39 -6.41 -0.75
C GLU A 15 -1.84 -7.81 -0.31
N SER A 16 -3.11 -8.15 -0.53
CA SER A 16 -3.69 -9.46 -0.23
C SER A 16 -3.45 -10.51 -1.33
N GLU A 17 -2.94 -10.11 -2.49
CA GLU A 17 -2.65 -11.01 -3.60
C GLU A 17 -1.30 -11.73 -3.43
N ASP A 18 -1.28 -13.05 -3.64
CA ASP A 18 -0.04 -13.85 -3.70
C ASP A 18 0.62 -13.72 -5.08
N SER A 19 0.95 -12.47 -5.45
CA SER A 19 1.58 -12.07 -6.71
C SER A 19 2.81 -11.21 -6.43
N VAL A 20 3.67 -11.04 -7.43
CA VAL A 20 4.85 -10.16 -7.31
C VAL A 20 4.41 -8.72 -7.03
N GLU A 21 3.31 -8.30 -7.64
CA GLU A 21 2.70 -6.99 -7.44
C GLU A 21 2.12 -6.84 -6.03
N GLY A 22 1.47 -7.87 -5.49
CA GLY A 22 0.97 -7.88 -4.11
C GLY A 22 2.09 -7.77 -3.06
N LEU A 23 3.20 -8.49 -3.27
CA LEU A 23 4.40 -8.36 -2.42
C LEU A 23 5.01 -6.95 -2.47
N LYS A 24 5.05 -6.32 -3.66
CA LYS A 24 5.51 -4.93 -3.80
C LYS A 24 4.55 -3.95 -3.11
N ALA A 25 3.24 -4.16 -3.24
CA ALA A 25 2.23 -3.33 -2.59
C ALA A 25 2.34 -3.39 -1.07
N LYS A 26 2.48 -4.60 -0.51
CA LYS A 26 2.74 -4.81 0.91
C LYS A 26 3.98 -4.07 1.39
N TYR A 27 5.11 -4.19 0.68
CA TYR A 27 6.34 -3.48 1.03
C TYR A 27 6.16 -1.96 1.02
N ALA A 28 5.51 -1.42 -0.02
CA ALA A 28 5.25 0.01 -0.13
C ALA A 28 4.38 0.53 1.02
N LEU A 29 3.35 -0.22 1.43
CA LEU A 29 2.50 0.13 2.57
C LEU A 29 3.23 0.06 3.90
N GLU A 30 4.10 -0.94 4.10
CA GLU A 30 4.93 -1.03 5.30
C GLU A 30 5.86 0.18 5.45
N GLU A 31 6.53 0.61 4.38
CA GLU A 31 7.37 1.81 4.40
C GLU A 31 6.55 3.09 4.65
N TYR A 32 5.39 3.24 4.00
CA TYR A 32 4.49 4.37 4.24
C TYR A 32 4.06 4.45 5.71
N ARG A 33 3.64 3.33 6.30
CA ARG A 33 3.19 3.28 7.71
C ARG A 33 4.33 3.65 8.67
N LYS A 34 5.59 3.28 8.38
CA LYS A 34 6.75 3.69 9.20
C LYS A 34 6.98 5.21 9.20
N GLU A 35 6.75 5.87 8.07
CA GLU A 35 7.03 7.30 7.92
C GLU A 35 5.87 8.19 8.38
N PHE A 36 4.62 7.73 8.28
CA PHE A 36 3.44 8.60 8.38
C PHE A 36 2.41 8.23 9.46
N THR A 37 2.47 7.02 10.05
CA THR A 37 1.56 6.64 11.15
C THR A 37 2.29 6.71 12.50
N THR A 38 2.36 7.91 13.10
CA THR A 38 2.78 8.11 14.50
C THR A 38 1.57 8.33 15.39
#